data_AF-A0A3M0YTQ5-F1
#
_entry.id   AF-A0A3M0YTQ5-F1
#
_cell.length_a   1.000
_cell.length_b   1.000
_cell.length_c   1.000
_cell.angle_alpha   90.00
_cell.angle_beta   90.00
_cell.angle_gamma   90.00
#
_symmetry.space_group_name_H-M   'P 1'
#
loop_
_entity.id
_entity.type
_entity.pdbx_description
1 polymer ?
#
loop_
_entity_poly.entity_id
_entity_poly.type
_entity_poly.pdbx_seq_one_letter_code
_entity_poly.pdbx_strand_id
1 'polypeptide(L)'
;MARKLLLMTLWTAAIIHCIAETPKKEAKVEPQAFERLLKRHDMIFDQIPERWEVAPFSGNGKVGFMFYRQKTQPENVISIHVGRHDYYDHREPYQGRQWLWVYRGRLPLGHFNLTARGKITGVKLRLNLWNATLTGTVTTSRGQFHIEALTHAVLDVISFKIQPEGNEEVKITWHPEAPMPPVYESLQKKKSHRSKYWEMMAHVPMPMP
;
A
#
# COMPACT_ATOMS: atom_id res chain seq x y z
N MET A 1 18.20 67.07 -18.58
CA MET A 1 18.23 65.58 -18.56
C MET A 1 17.67 64.97 -17.26
N ALA A 2 16.85 65.68 -16.48
CA ALA A 2 16.47 65.28 -15.11
C ALA A 2 14.95 65.05 -14.91
N ARG A 3 14.14 65.04 -15.97
CA ARG A 3 12.67 64.89 -15.87
C ARG A 3 12.10 63.53 -16.31
N LYS A 4 12.93 62.63 -16.86
CA LYS A 4 12.50 61.28 -17.28
C LYS A 4 12.76 60.17 -16.25
N LEU A 5 13.54 60.44 -15.20
CA LEU A 5 13.95 59.40 -14.24
C LEU A 5 12.95 59.21 -13.08
N LEU A 6 12.03 60.14 -12.86
CA LEU A 6 11.07 60.07 -11.74
C LEU A 6 9.80 59.25 -12.05
N LEU A 7 9.47 59.05 -13.34
CA LEU A 7 8.25 58.34 -13.73
C LEU A 7 8.41 56.81 -13.78
N MET A 8 9.64 56.30 -13.91
CA MET A 8 9.92 54.87 -14.01
C MET A 8 10.05 54.17 -12.65
N THR A 9 10.36 54.90 -11.57
CA THR A 9 10.43 54.36 -10.20
C THR A 9 9.08 54.27 -9.52
N LEU A 10 8.07 55.02 -9.99
CA LEU A 10 6.70 54.95 -9.48
C LEU A 10 5.89 53.75 -10.04
N TRP A 11 6.26 53.22 -11.21
CA TRP A 11 5.58 52.05 -11.80
C TRP A 11 6.09 50.72 -11.23
N THR A 12 7.35 50.63 -10.79
CA THR A 12 7.88 49.41 -10.15
C THR A 12 7.38 49.24 -8.71
N ALA A 13 7.17 50.34 -7.98
CA ALA A 13 6.58 50.29 -6.64
C ALA A 13 5.12 49.81 -6.65
N ALA A 14 4.34 50.14 -7.68
CA ALA A 14 2.93 49.78 -7.77
C ALA A 14 2.72 48.29 -8.09
N ILE A 15 3.62 47.67 -8.87
CA ILE A 15 3.57 46.23 -9.16
C ILE A 15 3.98 45.41 -7.92
N ILE A 16 4.93 45.90 -7.12
CA ILE A 16 5.32 45.25 -5.86
C ILE A 16 4.20 45.35 -4.80
N HIS A 17 3.41 46.42 -4.80
CA HIS A 17 2.25 46.56 -3.91
C HIS A 17 0.98 45.82 -4.39
N CYS A 18 0.93 45.34 -5.64
CA CYS A 18 -0.18 44.54 -6.15
C CYS A 18 0.03 43.02 -5.94
N ILE A 19 1.21 42.62 -5.43
CA ILE A 19 1.45 41.31 -4.80
C ILE A 19 1.18 41.43 -3.28
N ALA A 20 0.48 42.47 -2.83
CA ALA A 20 -0.09 42.51 -1.49
C ALA A 20 -1.08 41.36 -1.36
N GLU A 21 -0.59 40.29 -0.71
CA GLU A 21 -1.35 39.36 0.09
C GLU A 21 -2.73 39.06 -0.48
N THR A 22 -2.81 38.15 -1.45
CA THR A 22 -4.03 37.36 -1.59
C THR A 22 -4.30 36.82 -0.18
N PRO A 23 -5.37 37.25 0.50
CA PRO A 23 -5.63 36.75 1.84
C PRO A 23 -5.78 35.25 1.66
N LYS A 24 -4.89 34.47 2.28
CA LYS A 24 -5.10 33.04 2.47
C LYS A 24 -6.34 32.95 3.36
N LYS A 25 -7.53 33.06 2.76
CA LYS A 25 -8.75 32.57 3.37
C LYS A 25 -8.53 31.08 3.48
N GLU A 26 -8.06 30.66 4.66
CA GLU A 26 -8.15 29.27 5.05
C GLU A 26 -9.61 28.89 4.88
N ALA A 27 -9.89 28.05 3.88
CA ALA A 27 -11.21 27.52 3.69
C ALA A 27 -11.53 26.75 4.98
N LYS A 28 -12.48 27.27 5.77
CA LYS A 28 -13.06 26.49 6.87
C LYS A 28 -13.83 25.35 6.24
N VAL A 29 -13.16 24.21 6.08
CA VAL A 29 -13.80 22.99 5.65
C VAL A 29 -14.49 22.41 6.87
N GLU A 30 -15.82 22.51 6.90
CA GLU A 30 -16.62 21.86 7.92
C GLU A 30 -16.34 20.34 7.88
N PRO A 31 -15.92 19.71 9.00
CA PRO A 31 -15.59 18.28 9.02
C PRO A 31 -16.68 17.41 8.43
N GLN A 32 -17.96 17.72 8.69
CA GLN A 32 -19.08 16.97 8.16
C GLN A 32 -19.24 17.14 6.64
N ALA A 33 -18.86 18.29 6.08
CA ALA A 33 -18.84 18.49 4.64
C ALA A 33 -17.74 17.64 3.97
N PHE A 34 -16.58 17.54 4.62
CA PHE A 34 -15.48 16.70 4.14
C PHE A 34 -15.78 15.21 4.29
N GLU A 35 -16.35 14.78 5.41
CA GLU A 35 -16.84 13.42 5.62
C GLU A 35 -17.83 13.02 4.54
N ARG A 36 -18.84 13.87 4.26
CA ARG A 36 -19.80 13.62 3.18
C ARG A 36 -19.12 13.55 1.81
N LEU A 37 -18.12 14.38 1.55
CA LEU A 37 -17.35 14.35 0.31
C LEU A 37 -16.61 13.01 0.16
N LEU A 38 -15.86 12.59 1.17
CA LEU A 38 -15.07 11.36 1.15
C LEU A 38 -15.95 10.12 1.05
N LYS A 39 -17.08 10.06 1.78
CA LYS A 39 -18.04 8.95 1.72
C LYS A 39 -18.58 8.66 0.31
N ARG A 40 -18.65 9.67 -0.57
CA ARG A 40 -19.06 9.49 -1.98
C ARG A 40 -17.98 8.83 -2.84
N HIS A 41 -16.75 8.80 -2.36
CA HIS A 41 -15.57 8.26 -3.05
C HIS A 41 -15.01 7.02 -2.35
N ASP A 42 -15.75 6.47 -1.37
CA ASP A 42 -15.38 5.19 -0.75
C ASP A 42 -15.16 4.13 -1.81
N MET A 43 -14.10 3.35 -1.64
CA MET A 43 -13.80 2.28 -2.59
C MET A 43 -14.70 1.09 -2.29
N ILE A 44 -15.40 0.60 -3.31
CA ILE A 44 -16.27 -0.58 -3.24
C ILE A 44 -15.58 -1.73 -3.95
N PHE A 45 -15.59 -2.90 -3.30
CA PHE A 45 -15.05 -4.13 -3.85
C PHE A 45 -16.19 -5.16 -3.86
N ASP A 46 -16.71 -5.45 -5.05
CA ASP A 46 -17.81 -6.39 -5.31
C ASP A 46 -17.34 -7.64 -6.07
N GLN A 47 -16.04 -7.74 -6.33
CA GLN A 47 -15.36 -8.89 -6.93
C GLN A 47 -14.20 -9.31 -6.05
N ILE A 48 -13.93 -10.61 -5.98
CA ILE A 48 -12.80 -11.15 -5.21
C ILE A 48 -11.52 -10.51 -5.77
N PRO A 49 -10.77 -9.72 -4.98
CA PRO A 49 -9.52 -9.14 -5.46
C PRO A 49 -8.49 -10.26 -5.66
N GLU A 50 -8.07 -10.49 -6.91
CA GLU A 50 -7.25 -11.66 -7.27
C GLU A 50 -5.74 -11.38 -7.35
N ARG A 51 -5.35 -10.13 -7.11
CA ARG A 51 -3.98 -9.63 -7.20
C ARG A 51 -3.84 -8.33 -6.42
N TRP A 52 -2.60 -7.96 -6.09
CA TRP A 52 -2.30 -6.81 -5.26
C TRP A 52 -2.77 -5.49 -5.89
N GLU A 53 -2.72 -5.35 -7.21
CA GLU A 53 -3.05 -4.10 -7.93
C GLU A 53 -4.51 -3.65 -7.74
N VAL A 54 -5.40 -4.57 -7.37
CA VAL A 54 -6.84 -4.31 -7.18
C VAL A 54 -7.28 -4.59 -5.75
N ALA A 55 -6.33 -4.82 -4.84
CA ALA A 55 -6.64 -5.18 -3.47
C ALA A 55 -7.09 -3.95 -2.67
N PRO A 56 -8.08 -4.07 -1.76
CA PRO A 56 -8.24 -3.12 -0.68
C PRO A 56 -6.97 -3.04 0.16
N PHE A 57 -6.61 -1.83 0.57
CA PHE A 57 -5.40 -1.55 1.34
C PHE A 57 -5.64 -0.49 2.41
N SER A 58 -4.76 -0.49 3.41
CA SER A 58 -4.68 0.56 4.44
C SER A 58 -3.25 0.64 4.96
N GLY A 59 -2.84 1.82 5.44
CA GLY A 59 -1.52 2.02 6.03
C GLY A 59 -1.41 3.35 6.77
N ASN A 60 -0.51 3.41 7.74
CA ASN A 60 -0.23 4.62 8.54
C ASN A 60 1.09 5.31 8.15
N GLY A 61 1.62 4.97 6.97
CA GLY A 61 2.95 5.40 6.51
C GLY A 61 4.09 4.51 6.99
N LYS A 62 3.90 3.73 8.06
CA LYS A 62 4.90 2.80 8.57
C LYS A 62 4.57 1.34 8.34
N VAL A 63 3.43 0.89 8.83
CA VAL A 63 2.86 -0.45 8.57
C VAL A 63 1.60 -0.31 7.73
N GLY A 64 1.19 -1.41 7.11
CA GLY A 64 -0.04 -1.47 6.33
C GLY A 64 -0.35 -2.88 5.86
N PHE A 65 -1.50 -3.03 5.22
CA PHE A 65 -1.92 -4.29 4.64
C PHE A 65 -2.52 -4.13 3.25
N MET A 66 -2.53 -5.24 2.53
CA MET A 66 -3.36 -5.47 1.36
C MET A 66 -4.14 -6.76 1.58
N PHE A 67 -5.43 -6.78 1.19
CA PHE A 67 -6.29 -7.93 1.43
C PHE A 67 -6.80 -8.52 0.12
N TYR A 68 -6.27 -9.68 -0.28
CA TYR A 68 -6.58 -10.30 -1.57
C TYR A 68 -6.28 -11.79 -1.62
N ARG A 69 -6.80 -12.48 -2.64
CA ARG A 69 -6.56 -13.90 -2.91
C ARG A 69 -5.72 -14.03 -4.17
N GLN A 70 -4.53 -14.60 -4.11
CA GLN A 70 -3.80 -14.93 -5.34
C GLN A 70 -4.50 -16.06 -6.10
N LYS A 71 -4.53 -16.01 -7.44
CA LYS A 71 -5.09 -17.08 -8.28
C LYS A 71 -4.48 -18.48 -8.04
N THR A 72 -3.25 -18.52 -7.55
CA THR A 72 -2.50 -19.74 -7.23
C THR A 72 -2.87 -20.33 -5.88
N GLN A 73 -3.59 -19.59 -5.03
CA GLN A 73 -4.03 -20.07 -3.72
C GLN A 73 -5.27 -20.97 -3.84
N PRO A 74 -5.50 -21.87 -2.86
CA PRO A 74 -6.75 -22.60 -2.75
C PRO A 74 -7.98 -21.67 -2.75
N GLU A 75 -9.08 -22.11 -3.34
CA GLU A 75 -10.26 -21.26 -3.54
C GLU A 75 -10.96 -20.85 -2.23
N ASN A 76 -10.64 -21.49 -1.11
CA ASN A 76 -11.11 -21.19 0.23
C ASN A 76 -10.14 -20.31 1.04
N VAL A 77 -9.10 -19.74 0.43
CA VAL A 77 -8.11 -18.91 1.09
C VAL A 77 -8.17 -17.48 0.55
N ILE A 78 -8.11 -16.50 1.45
CA ILE A 78 -7.84 -15.09 1.14
C ILE A 78 -6.83 -14.56 2.16
N SER A 79 -5.95 -13.66 1.75
CA SER A 79 -4.75 -13.33 2.54
C SER A 79 -4.67 -11.86 2.92
N ILE A 80 -4.15 -11.64 4.12
CA ILE A 80 -3.74 -10.32 4.61
C ILE A 80 -2.23 -10.22 4.39
N HIS A 81 -1.83 -9.56 3.30
CA HIS A 81 -0.43 -9.28 3.02
C HIS A 81 0.01 -8.06 3.84
N VAL A 82 0.96 -8.26 4.74
CA VAL A 82 1.46 -7.19 5.62
C VAL A 82 2.67 -6.53 5.00
N GLY A 83 2.74 -5.21 5.12
CA GLY A 83 3.87 -4.40 4.69
C GLY A 83 4.37 -3.55 5.84
N ARG A 84 5.68 -3.32 5.87
CA ARG A 84 6.26 -2.18 6.56
C ARG A 84 7.25 -1.46 5.66
N HIS A 85 7.28 -0.14 5.75
CA HIS A 85 8.12 0.66 4.87
C HIS A 85 9.61 0.58 5.24
N ASP A 86 9.93 0.36 6.51
CA ASP A 86 11.27 0.41 7.11
C ASP A 86 11.98 -0.94 7.16
N TYR A 87 11.51 -1.94 6.40
CA TYR A 87 12.15 -3.26 6.29
C TYR A 87 12.98 -3.38 5.02
N TYR A 88 14.27 -3.12 5.18
CA TYR A 88 15.24 -3.10 4.09
C TYR A 88 16.31 -4.16 4.26
N ASP A 89 16.90 -4.53 3.14
CA ASP A 89 18.12 -5.32 3.13
C ASP A 89 19.31 -4.46 3.57
N HIS A 90 20.10 -4.97 4.52
CA HIS A 90 21.30 -4.34 5.07
C HIS A 90 22.55 -5.21 4.87
N ARG A 91 22.50 -6.23 3.99
CA ARG A 91 23.66 -7.08 3.69
C ARG A 91 24.87 -6.25 3.23
N GLU A 92 26.07 -6.71 3.59
CA GLU A 92 27.30 -5.99 3.25
C GLU A 92 27.51 -5.90 1.73
N PRO A 93 28.13 -4.81 1.23
CA PRO A 93 28.46 -4.68 -0.19
C PRO A 93 29.29 -5.85 -0.71
N TYR A 94 28.92 -6.41 -1.86
CA TYR A 94 29.70 -7.45 -2.52
C TYR A 94 30.68 -6.82 -3.51
N GLN A 95 31.98 -7.09 -3.32
CA GLN A 95 33.08 -6.52 -4.13
C GLN A 95 33.07 -4.98 -4.17
N GLY A 96 32.80 -4.34 -3.02
CA GLY A 96 32.75 -2.88 -2.89
C GLY A 96 31.54 -2.22 -3.55
N ARG A 97 30.59 -3.01 -4.08
CA ARG A 97 29.38 -2.52 -4.75
C ARG A 97 28.15 -2.75 -3.88
N GLN A 98 27.31 -1.72 -3.78
CA GLN A 98 26.10 -1.73 -2.97
C GLN A 98 24.96 -2.56 -3.57
N TRP A 99 25.01 -2.87 -4.88
CA TRP A 99 23.97 -3.62 -5.60
C TRP A 99 22.56 -3.24 -5.18
N LEU A 100 22.17 -1.97 -5.38
CA LEU A 100 20.99 -1.35 -4.75
C LEU A 100 19.69 -2.17 -4.87
N TRP A 101 19.49 -2.81 -6.02
CA TRP A 101 18.30 -3.64 -6.27
C TRP A 101 18.31 -4.99 -5.52
N VAL A 102 19.49 -5.47 -5.14
CA VAL A 102 19.70 -6.75 -4.45
C VAL A 102 19.88 -6.54 -2.94
N TYR A 103 20.81 -5.67 -2.52
CA TYR A 103 21.15 -5.49 -1.10
C TYR A 103 20.57 -4.25 -0.45
N ARG A 104 19.83 -3.38 -1.16
CA ARG A 104 19.19 -2.19 -0.56
C ARG A 104 17.69 -2.10 -0.89
N GLY A 105 17.13 -3.20 -1.41
CA GLY A 105 15.71 -3.30 -1.68
C GLY A 105 14.89 -3.44 -0.40
N ARG A 106 13.59 -3.15 -0.48
CA ARG A 106 12.64 -3.58 0.55
C ARG A 106 12.50 -5.10 0.51
N LEU A 107 12.52 -5.71 1.68
CA LEU A 107 12.31 -7.14 1.83
C LEU A 107 10.82 -7.44 2.06
N PRO A 108 10.31 -8.57 1.55
CA PRO A 108 8.97 -9.00 1.87
C PRO A 108 8.92 -9.51 3.33
N LEU A 109 7.78 -9.34 3.99
CA LEU A 109 7.56 -9.84 5.35
C LEU A 109 6.89 -11.21 5.33
N GLY A 110 5.75 -11.30 4.65
CA GLY A 110 4.85 -12.43 4.78
C GLY A 110 3.40 -12.02 4.64
N HIS A 111 2.53 -12.98 4.91
CA HIS A 111 1.09 -12.77 4.89
C HIS A 111 0.39 -13.72 5.87
N PHE A 112 -0.79 -13.31 6.30
CA PHE A 112 -1.71 -14.22 7.01
C PHE A 112 -2.67 -14.83 6.01
N ASN A 113 -2.84 -16.15 6.06
CA ASN A 113 -3.91 -16.82 5.34
C ASN A 113 -5.14 -16.93 6.23
N LEU A 114 -6.28 -16.47 5.70
CA LEU A 114 -7.61 -16.73 6.22
C LEU A 114 -8.18 -17.90 5.43
N THR A 115 -8.10 -19.10 6.00
CA THR A 115 -8.64 -20.32 5.40
C THR A 115 -10.07 -20.52 5.88
N ALA A 116 -11.03 -20.27 5.01
CA ALA A 116 -12.42 -20.61 5.23
C ALA A 116 -12.65 -22.13 5.10
N ARG A 117 -13.69 -22.64 5.76
CA ARG A 117 -14.21 -24.00 5.59
C ARG A 117 -14.91 -24.17 4.24
N GLY A 118 -15.63 -23.15 3.78
CA GLY A 118 -16.25 -23.11 2.45
C GLY A 118 -15.33 -22.51 1.38
N LYS A 119 -15.62 -22.81 0.10
CA LYS A 119 -15.00 -22.12 -1.05
C LYS A 119 -15.43 -20.66 -1.03
N ILE A 120 -14.52 -19.71 -1.21
CA ILE A 120 -14.86 -18.29 -1.32
C ILE A 120 -15.48 -18.05 -2.71
N THR A 121 -16.71 -17.55 -2.71
CA THR A 121 -17.52 -17.35 -3.92
C THR A 121 -17.71 -15.88 -4.28
N GLY A 122 -17.53 -14.97 -3.32
CA GLY A 122 -17.67 -13.53 -3.57
C GLY A 122 -17.24 -12.68 -2.38
N VAL A 123 -17.16 -11.38 -2.61
CA VAL A 123 -16.93 -10.38 -1.57
C VAL A 123 -17.85 -9.19 -1.78
N LYS A 124 -18.19 -8.51 -0.69
CA LYS A 124 -18.84 -7.21 -0.69
C LYS A 124 -18.18 -6.36 0.38
N LEU A 125 -17.14 -5.63 -0.01
CA LEU A 125 -16.32 -4.83 0.88
C LEU A 125 -16.42 -3.34 0.53
N ARG A 126 -16.19 -2.50 1.53
CA ARG A 126 -16.12 -1.06 1.42
C ARG A 126 -14.97 -0.53 2.25
N LEU A 127 -14.08 0.23 1.63
CA LEU A 127 -13.07 1.03 2.32
C LEU A 127 -13.65 2.42 2.56
N ASN A 128 -13.96 2.71 3.83
CA ASN A 128 -14.42 4.02 4.25
C ASN A 128 -13.22 4.98 4.33
N LEU A 129 -13.19 6.00 3.47
CA LEU A 129 -12.07 6.93 3.39
C LEU A 129 -12.00 7.92 4.55
N TRP A 130 -13.13 8.19 5.21
CA TRP A 130 -13.18 9.07 6.37
C TRP A 130 -12.63 8.38 7.63
N ASN A 131 -13.08 7.15 7.89
CA ASN A 131 -12.68 6.37 9.06
C ASN A 131 -11.40 5.52 8.84
N ALA A 132 -10.93 5.41 7.59
CA ALA A 132 -9.84 4.51 7.19
C ALA A 132 -10.08 3.03 7.59
N THR A 133 -11.33 2.58 7.50
CA THR A 133 -11.74 1.22 7.84
C THR A 133 -12.21 0.45 6.62
N LEU A 134 -11.67 -0.74 6.41
CA LEU A 134 -12.21 -1.73 5.49
C LEU A 134 -13.26 -2.56 6.23
N THR A 135 -14.50 -2.57 5.73
CA THR A 135 -15.59 -3.37 6.31
C THR A 135 -16.30 -4.15 5.22
N GLY A 136 -16.88 -5.30 5.56
CA GLY A 136 -17.78 -6.00 4.66
C GLY A 136 -17.80 -7.49 4.89
N THR A 137 -18.27 -8.21 3.86
CA THR A 137 -18.53 -9.65 3.95
C THR A 137 -17.74 -10.39 2.89
N VAL A 138 -17.18 -11.54 3.25
CA VAL A 138 -16.68 -12.55 2.32
C VAL A 138 -17.67 -13.71 2.33
N THR A 139 -18.24 -14.02 1.18
CA THR A 139 -19.24 -15.08 1.01
C THR A 139 -18.54 -16.38 0.62
N THR A 140 -19.03 -17.48 1.16
CA THR A 140 -18.50 -18.81 0.87
C THR A 140 -19.62 -19.79 0.49
N SER A 141 -19.24 -21.01 0.12
CA SER A 141 -20.20 -22.11 -0.09
C SER A 141 -20.83 -22.68 1.19
N ARG A 142 -20.37 -22.28 2.39
CA ARG A 142 -20.85 -22.80 3.69
C ARG A 142 -21.42 -21.72 4.63
N GLY A 143 -21.40 -20.47 4.20
CA GLY A 143 -21.86 -19.34 4.98
C GLY A 143 -21.16 -18.07 4.53
N GLN A 144 -20.68 -17.29 5.48
CA GLN A 144 -19.93 -16.07 5.22
C GLN A 144 -19.10 -15.71 6.44
N PHE A 145 -18.20 -14.75 6.29
CA PHE A 145 -17.58 -14.08 7.42
C PHE A 145 -17.51 -12.58 7.19
N HIS A 146 -17.77 -11.82 8.24
CA HIS A 146 -17.62 -10.37 8.24
C HIS A 146 -16.20 -9.99 8.62
N ILE A 147 -15.72 -8.91 8.01
CA ILE A 147 -14.44 -8.32 8.34
C ILE A 147 -14.61 -6.85 8.73
N GLU A 148 -13.79 -6.43 9.67
CA GLU A 148 -13.52 -5.03 9.99
C GLU A 148 -12.01 -4.91 10.18
N ALA A 149 -11.37 -4.06 9.37
CA ALA A 149 -9.93 -3.93 9.36
C ALA A 149 -9.49 -2.47 9.24
N LEU A 150 -8.39 -2.13 9.90
CA LEU A 150 -7.76 -0.82 9.84
C LEU A 150 -6.28 -0.91 10.14
N THR A 151 -5.54 0.12 9.73
CA THR A 151 -4.20 0.38 10.26
C THR A 151 -4.30 1.57 11.21
N HIS A 152 -3.87 1.39 12.45
CA HIS A 152 -3.99 2.42 13.46
C HIS A 152 -3.12 3.63 13.07
N ALA A 153 -3.67 4.85 13.16
CA ALA A 153 -2.99 6.05 12.69
C ALA A 153 -1.70 6.38 13.46
N VAL A 154 -1.70 6.15 14.78
CA VAL A 154 -0.57 6.47 15.67
C VAL A 154 0.29 5.24 16.01
N LEU A 155 -0.34 4.14 16.41
CA LEU A 155 0.33 2.90 16.75
C LEU A 155 0.67 2.11 15.48
N ASP A 156 1.83 1.45 15.47
CA ASP A 156 2.24 0.52 14.39
C ASP A 156 1.50 -0.81 14.49
N VAL A 157 0.16 -0.74 14.40
CA VAL A 157 -0.75 -1.88 14.60
C VAL A 157 -1.70 -1.97 13.42
N ILE A 158 -1.79 -3.18 12.87
CA ILE A 158 -2.83 -3.59 11.92
C ILE A 158 -3.86 -4.38 12.73
N SER A 159 -5.13 -3.96 12.65
CA SER A 159 -6.24 -4.67 13.29
C SER A 159 -7.08 -5.34 12.21
N PHE A 160 -7.40 -6.62 12.43
CA PHE A 160 -8.36 -7.39 11.65
C PHE A 160 -9.28 -8.12 12.60
N LYS A 161 -10.56 -7.79 12.55
CA LYS A 161 -11.64 -8.50 13.22
C LYS A 161 -12.36 -9.36 12.20
N ILE A 162 -12.54 -10.63 12.52
CA ILE A 162 -13.19 -11.62 11.65
C ILE A 162 -14.32 -12.26 12.44
N GLN A 163 -15.51 -12.29 11.86
CA GLN A 163 -16.70 -12.86 12.50
C GLN A 163 -17.38 -13.83 11.52
N PRO A 164 -17.08 -15.15 11.62
CA PRO A 164 -17.76 -16.17 10.84
C PRO A 164 -19.24 -16.28 11.22
N GLU A 165 -20.09 -16.56 10.23
CA GLU A 165 -21.53 -16.78 10.38
C GLU A 165 -21.99 -18.01 9.59
N GLY A 166 -23.07 -18.65 10.05
CA GLY A 166 -23.57 -19.89 9.46
C GLY A 166 -22.70 -21.09 9.85
N ASN A 167 -22.38 -21.96 8.88
CA ASN A 167 -21.56 -23.15 9.09
C ASN A 167 -20.07 -22.90 8.75
N GLU A 168 -19.65 -21.65 8.82
CA GLU A 168 -18.33 -21.17 8.43
C GLU A 168 -17.37 -21.12 9.62
N GLU A 169 -16.08 -21.34 9.33
CA GLU A 169 -14.98 -21.22 10.28
C GLU A 169 -13.79 -20.65 9.53
N VAL A 170 -13.04 -19.74 10.16
CA VAL A 170 -11.85 -19.14 9.55
C VAL A 170 -10.63 -19.48 10.38
N LYS A 171 -9.74 -20.30 9.81
CA LYS A 171 -8.43 -20.58 10.38
C LYS A 171 -7.41 -19.55 9.92
N ILE A 172 -6.69 -18.95 10.87
CA ILE A 172 -5.65 -17.96 10.60
C ILE A 172 -4.28 -18.64 10.71
N THR A 173 -3.42 -18.47 9.70
CA THR A 173 -2.03 -18.97 9.72
C THR A 173 -1.07 -17.92 9.19
N TRP A 174 0.10 -17.79 9.81
CA TRP A 174 1.17 -16.91 9.35
C TRP A 174 2.08 -17.64 8.35
N HIS A 175 2.39 -16.99 7.24
CA HIS A 175 3.27 -17.49 6.18
C HIS A 175 4.37 -16.44 5.94
N PRO A 176 5.57 -16.64 6.52
CA PRO A 176 6.69 -15.72 6.30
C PRO A 176 7.20 -15.84 4.86
N GLU A 177 7.57 -14.72 4.27
CA GLU A 177 8.29 -14.72 3.00
C GLU A 177 9.80 -14.84 3.24
N ALA A 178 10.50 -15.47 2.30
CA ALA A 178 11.96 -15.46 2.33
C ALA A 178 12.46 -14.00 2.24
N PRO A 179 13.44 -13.55 3.05
CA PRO A 179 14.02 -12.21 2.98
C PRO A 179 14.89 -12.01 1.72
N MET A 180 14.26 -12.14 0.57
CA MET A 180 14.81 -11.96 -0.77
C MET A 180 14.12 -10.77 -1.45
N PRO A 181 14.88 -9.87 -2.10
CA PRO A 181 14.29 -8.74 -2.78
C PRO A 181 13.48 -9.22 -4.01
N PRO A 182 12.34 -8.58 -4.35
CA PRO A 182 11.48 -9.03 -5.46
C PRO A 182 12.19 -9.14 -6.82
N VAL A 183 13.24 -8.35 -7.04
CA VAL A 183 14.04 -8.42 -8.28
C VAL A 183 14.80 -9.74 -8.40
N TYR A 184 15.09 -10.43 -7.29
CA TYR A 184 15.93 -11.62 -7.27
C TYR A 184 15.31 -12.76 -8.07
N GLU A 185 14.01 -13.01 -7.94
CA GLU A 185 13.32 -14.00 -8.76
C GLU A 185 13.44 -13.68 -10.26
N SER A 186 13.33 -12.40 -10.62
CA SER A 186 13.49 -11.95 -12.00
C SER A 186 14.93 -12.11 -12.51
N LEU A 187 15.92 -11.95 -11.63
CA LEU A 187 17.34 -12.19 -11.91
C LEU A 187 17.64 -13.69 -12.10
N GLN A 188 16.87 -14.59 -11.48
CA GLN A 188 17.07 -16.03 -11.65
C GLN A 188 16.37 -16.61 -12.90
N LYS A 189 15.31 -15.96 -13.40
CA LYS A 189 14.63 -16.37 -14.64
C LYS A 189 15.51 -16.17 -15.88
N LYS A 190 16.05 -17.23 -16.47
CA LYS A 190 16.86 -17.17 -17.70
C LYS A 190 16.14 -16.36 -18.80
N LYS A 191 16.79 -15.31 -19.30
CA LYS A 191 16.31 -14.50 -20.45
C LYS A 191 17.31 -14.64 -21.59
N SER A 192 16.82 -14.60 -22.83
CA SER A 192 17.64 -14.74 -24.04
C SER A 192 18.69 -13.64 -24.19
N HIS A 193 18.40 -12.43 -23.69
CA HIS A 193 19.34 -11.32 -23.65
C HIS A 193 19.32 -10.63 -22.28
N ARG A 194 20.50 -10.38 -21.72
CA ARG A 194 20.71 -9.58 -20.51
C ARG A 194 21.85 -8.60 -20.74
N SER A 195 21.72 -7.40 -20.19
CA SER A 195 22.88 -6.51 -20.11
C SER A 195 23.93 -7.10 -19.16
N LYS A 196 25.20 -6.76 -19.37
CA LYS A 196 26.32 -7.14 -18.49
C LYS A 196 26.04 -6.82 -17.01
N TYR A 197 25.40 -5.68 -16.72
CA TYR A 197 25.05 -5.30 -15.33
C TYR A 197 24.03 -6.26 -14.70
N TRP A 198 23.01 -6.69 -15.46
CA TRP A 198 22.02 -7.67 -15.01
C TRP A 198 22.62 -9.07 -14.83
N GLU A 199 23.60 -9.45 -15.64
CA GLU A 199 24.35 -10.69 -15.46
C GLU A 199 25.18 -10.67 -14.17
N MET A 200 25.89 -9.56 -13.90
CA MET A 200 26.64 -9.42 -12.65
C MET A 200 25.73 -9.52 -11.43
N MET A 201 24.55 -8.85 -11.45
CA MET A 201 23.57 -8.92 -10.36
C MET A 201 23.05 -10.34 -10.11
N ALA A 202 22.89 -11.16 -11.14
CA ALA A 202 22.41 -12.54 -10.99
C ALA A 202 23.40 -13.47 -10.25
N HIS A 203 24.69 -13.09 -10.22
CA HIS A 203 25.75 -13.84 -9.54
C HIS A 203 26.12 -13.24 -8.18
N VAL A 204 25.40 -12.21 -7.72
CA VAL A 204 25.60 -11.64 -6.38
C VAL A 204 25.17 -12.67 -5.34
N PRO A 205 26.02 -13.01 -4.36
CA PRO A 205 25.65 -13.98 -3.32
C PRO A 205 24.41 -13.52 -2.55
N MET A 206 23.49 -14.43 -2.24
CA MET A 206 22.34 -14.14 -1.38
C MET A 206 22.41 -15.05 -0.14
N PRO A 207 23.26 -14.71 0.86
CA PRO A 207 23.27 -15.45 2.10
C PRO A 207 21.91 -15.27 2.80
N MET A 208 21.24 -16.39 3.05
CA MET A 208 20.06 -16.44 3.90
C MET A 208 20.54 -16.50 5.36
N PRO A 209 19.91 -15.73 6.26
CA PRO A 209 20.12 -15.93 7.69
C PRO A 209 19.64 -17.32 8.15
#